data_AF-A0A3B8ZQK3-F1
#
_entry.id   AF-A0A3B8ZQK3-F1
#
_cell.length_a   1.000
_cell.length_b   1.000
_cell.length_c   1.000
_cell.angle_alpha   90.00
_cell.angle_beta   90.00
_cell.angle_gamma   90.00
#
_symmetry.space_group_name_H-M   'P 1'
#
loop_
_entity.id
_entity.type
_entity.pdbx_description
1 polymer ?
#
loop_
_entity_poly.entity_id
_entity_poly.type
_entity_poly.pdbx_seq_one_letter_code
_entity_poly.pdbx_strand_id
1 'polypeptide(L)'
;MHRQNILDDIFDEVGTGLRNGTYRISGVSYNATTVTEDFGGSSNKVFITGVAYTDLIQRDNFYTVGEGMAGLTVVATAGSSRFEAQTGPSGGYSLEVAAGTYTVTFSGGALAQPVSFSNVVVQ
;
A
#
# COMPACT_ATOMS: atom_id res chain seq x y z
N MET A 1 -1.77 12.37 23.29
CA MET A 1 -2.63 12.90 22.21
C MET A 1 -2.10 12.51 20.84
N HIS A 2 -0.92 12.97 20.38
CA HIS A 2 -0.37 12.53 19.07
C HIS A 2 -0.02 11.03 18.99
N ARG A 3 0.68 10.50 20.00
CA ARG A 3 1.00 9.05 20.08
C ARG A 3 -0.25 8.16 20.18
N GLN A 4 -1.31 8.63 20.82
CA GLN A 4 -2.55 7.86 20.95
C GLN A 4 -3.22 7.74 19.58
N ASN A 5 -3.35 8.84 18.84
CA ASN A 5 -3.95 8.82 17.51
C ASN A 5 -3.13 8.00 16.49
N ILE A 6 -1.80 7.97 16.60
CA ILE A 6 -0.95 7.18 15.68
C ILE A 6 -1.03 5.67 15.95
N LEU A 7 -1.33 5.28 17.19
CA LEU A 7 -1.35 3.87 17.62
C LEU A 7 -2.76 3.39 17.96
N ASP A 8 -3.78 4.18 17.63
CA ASP A 8 -5.18 3.82 17.82
C ASP A 8 -5.57 2.83 16.73
N ASP A 9 -6.12 1.68 17.10
CA ASP A 9 -6.54 0.64 16.14
C ASP A 9 -7.77 1.07 15.34
N ILE A 10 -8.42 2.17 15.73
CA ILE A 10 -9.56 2.76 15.03
C ILE A 10 -9.12 3.45 13.72
N PHE A 11 -7.83 3.81 13.57
CA PHE A 11 -7.32 4.46 12.35
C PHE A 11 -6.45 3.51 11.53
N ASP A 12 -6.83 3.31 10.26
CA ASP A 12 -6.15 2.45 9.28
C ASP A 12 -5.68 3.22 8.04
N GLU A 13 -6.08 4.49 7.92
CA GLU A 13 -5.70 5.39 6.83
C GLU A 13 -5.14 6.71 7.37
N VAL A 14 -4.11 7.24 6.69
CA VAL A 14 -3.56 8.58 6.98
C VAL A 14 -3.44 9.41 5.71
N GLY A 15 -4.02 10.60 5.74
CA GLY A 15 -3.87 11.63 4.72
C GLY A 15 -2.89 12.70 5.17
N THR A 16 -1.85 12.98 4.37
CA THR A 16 -0.87 14.04 4.70
C THR A 16 -0.98 15.22 3.74
N GLY A 17 -1.22 16.42 4.28
CA GLY A 17 -1.18 17.67 3.55
C GLY A 17 0.09 18.46 3.88
N LEU A 18 0.78 18.97 2.86
CA LEU A 18 1.99 19.79 3.02
C LEU A 18 1.78 21.18 2.44
N ARG A 19 2.09 22.21 3.23
CA ARG A 19 2.03 23.61 2.80
C ARG A 19 3.22 24.40 3.31
N ASN A 20 3.92 25.07 2.41
CA ASN A 20 4.97 26.03 2.75
C ASN A 20 4.38 27.43 2.89
N GLY A 21 4.82 28.18 3.90
CA GLY A 21 4.38 29.55 4.13
C GLY A 21 5.22 30.25 5.20
N THR A 22 4.93 31.52 5.44
CA THR A 22 5.56 32.26 6.53
C THR A 22 4.71 32.11 7.79
N TYR A 23 5.29 31.56 8.85
CA TYR A 23 4.65 31.49 10.17
C TYR A 23 5.21 32.59 11.06
N ARG A 24 4.33 33.36 11.69
CA ARG A 24 4.71 34.57 12.41
C ARG A 24 4.52 34.35 13.92
N ILE A 25 5.61 34.35 14.67
CA ILE A 25 5.60 34.26 16.14
C ILE A 25 6.25 35.53 16.68
N SER A 26 5.56 36.23 17.58
CA SER A 26 6.07 37.44 18.23
C SER A 26 6.64 38.49 17.26
N GLY A 27 6.00 38.68 16.10
CA GLY A 27 6.35 39.69 15.11
C GLY A 27 7.42 39.28 14.09
N VAL A 28 8.15 38.19 14.33
CA VAL A 28 9.19 37.67 13.43
C VAL A 28 8.59 36.62 12.48
N SER A 29 8.89 36.75 11.19
CA SER A 29 8.44 35.81 10.16
C SER A 29 9.49 34.73 9.95
N TYR A 30 9.07 33.47 10.13
CA TYR A 30 9.89 32.29 9.85
C TYR A 30 9.35 31.60 8.61
N ASN A 31 10.23 31.12 7.74
CA ASN A 31 9.84 30.16 6.72
C ASN A 31 9.46 28.87 7.43
N ALA A 32 8.22 28.45 7.28
CA ALA A 32 7.67 27.28 7.93
C ALA A 32 7.05 26.35 6.90
N THR A 33 7.32 25.06 7.06
CA THR A 33 6.58 24.00 6.38
C THR A 33 5.60 23.46 7.39
N THR A 34 4.31 23.60 7.11
CA THR A 34 3.25 23.01 7.94
C THR A 34 2.82 21.71 7.29
N VAL A 35 2.79 20.64 8.08
CA VAL A 35 2.25 19.33 7.71
C VAL A 35 1.01 19.10 8.56
N THR A 36 -0.10 18.74 7.91
CA THR A 36 -1.33 18.31 8.59
C THR A 36 -1.55 16.83 8.30
N GLU A 37 -1.83 16.06 9.35
CA GLU A 37 -2.16 14.64 9.28
C GLU A 37 -3.65 14.50 9.62
N ASP A 38 -4.41 13.88 8.73
CA ASP A 38 -5.81 13.50 8.94
C ASP A 38 -5.88 11.98 9.03
N PHE A 39 -6.54 11.47 10.08
CA PHE A 39 -6.61 10.04 10.37
C PHE A 39 -8.02 9.52 10.05
N GLY A 40 -8.10 8.56 9.13
CA GLY A 40 -9.34 7.90 8.72
C GLY A 40 -9.45 6.51 9.33
N GLY A 41 -10.67 6.09 9.63
CA GLY A 41 -10.99 4.73 10.09
C GLY A 41 -12.04 4.09 9.19
N SER A 42 -11.67 3.07 8.44
CA SER A 42 -12.59 2.26 7.64
C SER A 42 -12.98 1.00 8.42
N SER A 43 -14.19 0.98 8.98
CA SER A 43 -14.62 -0.10 9.90
C SER A 43 -14.70 -1.53 9.31
N ASN A 44 -14.28 -1.80 8.08
CA ASN A 44 -14.36 -3.14 7.47
C ASN A 44 -13.50 -3.35 6.20
N LYS A 45 -12.57 -2.46 5.86
CA LYS A 45 -11.76 -2.59 4.64
C LYS A 45 -10.30 -2.71 5.00
N VAL A 46 -9.66 -3.79 4.57
CA VAL A 46 -8.23 -4.03 4.74
C VAL A 46 -7.59 -4.20 3.37
N PHE A 47 -6.27 -4.02 3.29
CA PHE A 47 -5.56 -4.03 2.02
C PHE A 47 -4.53 -5.15 1.97
N ILE A 48 -4.57 -5.95 0.90
CA ILE A 48 -3.43 -6.79 0.51
C ILE A 48 -2.54 -5.91 -0.37
N THR A 49 -1.36 -5.57 0.13
CA THR A 49 -0.37 -4.76 -0.59
C THR A 49 0.88 -5.56 -0.88
N GLY A 50 1.66 -5.11 -1.86
CA GLY A 50 2.95 -5.72 -2.17
C GLY A 50 3.57 -5.13 -3.42
N VAL A 51 4.72 -5.69 -3.82
CA VAL A 51 5.45 -5.33 -5.03
C VAL A 51 5.82 -6.60 -5.77
N ALA A 52 5.48 -6.68 -7.05
CA ALA A 52 5.96 -7.72 -7.95
C ALA A 52 7.25 -7.23 -8.66
N TYR A 53 8.30 -8.04 -8.63
CA TYR A 53 9.60 -7.69 -9.23
C TYR A 53 10.34 -8.94 -9.70
N THR A 54 11.33 -8.74 -10.58
CA THR A 54 12.05 -9.84 -11.24
C THR A 54 13.33 -10.31 -10.54
N ASP A 55 13.90 -9.50 -9.64
CA ASP A 55 15.15 -9.80 -8.90
C ASP A 55 16.32 -10.13 -9.87
N LEU A 56 16.52 -9.32 -10.90
CA LEU A 56 17.50 -9.59 -11.99
C LEU A 56 18.72 -8.65 -11.99
N ILE A 57 18.60 -7.46 -11.42
CA ILE A 57 19.67 -6.48 -11.25
C ILE A 57 20.56 -6.92 -10.08
N GLN A 58 19.96 -7.12 -8.90
CA GLN A 58 20.60 -7.71 -7.73
C GLN A 58 19.77 -8.93 -7.32
N ARG A 59 20.41 -10.11 -7.27
CA ARG A 59 19.73 -11.38 -6.98
C ARG A 59 19.74 -11.66 -5.48
N ASP A 60 19.10 -10.79 -4.72
CA ASP A 60 19.13 -10.82 -3.26
C ASP A 60 17.75 -11.01 -2.62
N ASN A 61 16.72 -11.27 -3.42
CA ASN A 61 15.31 -11.33 -2.99
C ASN A 61 14.85 -10.01 -2.37
N PHE A 62 15.40 -8.90 -2.86
CA PHE A 62 15.02 -7.56 -2.43
C PHE A 62 14.77 -6.67 -3.65
N TYR A 63 13.80 -5.78 -3.51
CA TYR A 63 13.45 -4.88 -4.60
C TYR A 63 14.61 -3.91 -4.91
N THR A 64 15.15 -4.00 -6.13
CA THR A 64 15.99 -2.95 -6.70
C THR A 64 15.18 -2.05 -7.64
N VAL A 65 15.45 -0.75 -7.59
CA VAL A 65 14.80 0.24 -8.47
C VAL A 65 14.97 -0.18 -9.93
N GLY A 66 13.85 -0.31 -10.63
CA GLY A 66 13.81 -0.72 -12.04
C GLY A 66 13.42 -2.18 -12.28
N GLU A 67 13.26 -2.99 -11.24
CA GLU A 67 12.89 -4.41 -11.37
C GLU A 67 11.39 -4.69 -11.33
N GLY A 68 10.59 -3.65 -11.11
CA GLY A 68 9.15 -3.72 -10.95
C GLY A 68 8.45 -4.33 -12.17
N MET A 69 7.52 -5.25 -11.91
CA MET A 69 6.71 -5.89 -12.94
C MET A 69 5.34 -5.21 -13.07
N ALA A 70 5.18 -4.39 -14.09
CA ALA A 70 3.92 -3.72 -14.38
C ALA A 70 2.91 -4.62 -15.11
N GLY A 71 1.62 -4.35 -14.93
CA GLY A 71 0.53 -4.96 -15.71
C GLY A 71 0.25 -6.42 -15.36
N LEU A 72 0.71 -6.91 -14.21
CA LEU A 72 0.27 -8.21 -13.69
C LEU A 72 -1.14 -8.06 -13.11
N THR A 73 -2.01 -9.00 -13.44
CA THR A 73 -3.32 -9.13 -12.78
C THR A 73 -3.13 -9.83 -11.45
N VAL A 74 -3.56 -9.18 -10.37
CA VAL A 74 -3.55 -9.71 -9.00
C VAL A 74 -4.97 -10.04 -8.61
N VAL A 75 -5.25 -11.32 -8.33
CA VAL A 75 -6.59 -11.80 -7.94
C VAL A 75 -6.52 -12.39 -6.55
N ALA A 76 -7.34 -11.91 -5.61
CA ALA A 76 -7.52 -12.55 -4.31
C ALA A 76 -8.88 -13.24 -4.25
N THR A 77 -8.91 -14.51 -3.85
CA THR A 77 -10.14 -15.30 -3.68
C THR A 77 -10.28 -15.87 -2.27
N ALA A 78 -11.50 -15.83 -1.75
CA ALA A 78 -11.88 -16.46 -0.48
C ALA A 78 -13.33 -16.95 -0.59
N GLY A 79 -13.53 -18.27 -0.68
CA GLY A 79 -14.86 -18.83 -0.97
C GLY A 79 -15.44 -18.30 -2.28
N SER A 80 -16.58 -17.61 -2.21
CA SER A 80 -17.21 -16.94 -3.36
C SER A 80 -16.70 -15.52 -3.62
N SER A 81 -15.91 -14.94 -2.72
CA SER A 81 -15.39 -13.58 -2.86
C SER A 81 -14.19 -13.57 -3.80
N ARG A 82 -14.17 -12.60 -4.72
CA ARG A 82 -13.07 -12.38 -5.67
C ARG A 82 -12.80 -10.89 -5.81
N PHE A 83 -11.56 -10.50 -5.60
CA PHE A 83 -11.08 -9.12 -5.74
C PHE A 83 -9.95 -9.09 -6.77
N GLU A 84 -9.83 -7.98 -7.51
CA GLU A 84 -8.83 -7.85 -8.57
C GLU A 84 -8.19 -6.46 -8.57
N ALA A 85 -6.87 -6.43 -8.79
CA ALA A 85 -6.09 -5.22 -9.03
C ALA A 85 -5.03 -5.50 -10.11
N GLN A 86 -4.33 -4.44 -10.53
CA GLN A 86 -3.16 -4.56 -11.40
C GLN A 86 -1.92 -3.93 -10.77
N THR A 87 -0.76 -4.52 -11.04
CA THR A 87 0.51 -3.92 -10.63
C THR A 87 0.83 -2.68 -11.46
N GLY A 88 1.25 -1.61 -10.78
CA GLY A 88 1.68 -0.36 -11.41
C GLY A 88 3.08 -0.43 -12.02
N PRO A 89 3.60 0.69 -12.56
CA PRO A 89 4.92 0.76 -13.20
C PRO A 89 6.09 0.31 -12.32
N SER A 90 5.98 0.50 -11.01
CA SER A 90 6.98 0.06 -10.02
C SER A 90 6.79 -1.39 -9.56
N GLY A 91 5.78 -2.09 -10.06
CA GLY A 91 5.37 -3.42 -9.58
C GLY A 91 4.45 -3.40 -8.37
N GLY A 92 4.23 -2.23 -7.76
CA GLY A 92 3.37 -2.08 -6.58
C GLY A 92 1.89 -2.33 -6.88
N TYR A 93 1.17 -2.94 -5.94
CA TYR A 93 -0.28 -3.09 -5.97
C TYR A 93 -0.89 -2.85 -4.58
N SER A 94 -2.16 -2.46 -4.56
CA SER A 94 -3.00 -2.41 -3.37
C SER A 94 -4.37 -2.96 -3.73
N LEU A 95 -4.83 -3.95 -2.97
CA LEU A 95 -6.09 -4.63 -3.20
C LEU A 95 -6.96 -4.53 -1.95
N GLU A 96 -8.04 -3.76 -2.04
CA GLU A 96 -9.04 -3.64 -1.00
C GLU A 96 -9.85 -4.94 -0.89
N VAL A 97 -9.88 -5.51 0.31
CA VAL A 97 -10.61 -6.75 0.64
C VAL A 97 -11.25 -6.63 2.02
N ALA A 98 -12.16 -7.56 2.36
CA ALA A 98 -12.61 -7.71 3.74
C ALA A 98 -11.58 -8.50 4.56
N ALA A 99 -11.61 -8.38 5.88
CA ALA A 99 -10.81 -9.23 6.76
C ALA A 99 -11.11 -10.72 6.48
N GLY A 100 -10.07 -11.54 6.39
CA GLY A 100 -10.22 -12.93 5.99
C GLY A 100 -8.91 -13.60 5.56
N THR A 101 -9.03 -14.80 5.02
CA THR A 101 -7.91 -15.58 4.49
C THR A 101 -8.13 -15.81 3.00
N TYR A 102 -7.12 -15.47 2.20
CA TYR A 102 -7.19 -15.45 0.74
C TYR A 102 -6.15 -16.35 0.10
N THR A 103 -6.48 -16.82 -1.10
CA THR A 103 -5.50 -17.24 -2.10
C THR A 103 -5.29 -16.08 -3.07
N VAL A 104 -4.05 -15.62 -3.21
CA VAL A 104 -3.67 -14.52 -4.09
C VAL A 104 -2.93 -15.09 -5.30
N THR A 105 -3.45 -14.85 -6.49
CA THR A 105 -2.90 -15.32 -7.76
C THR A 105 -2.48 -14.14 -8.64
N PHE A 106 -1.23 -14.16 -9.08
CA PHE A 106 -0.67 -13.24 -10.06
C PHE A 106 -0.65 -13.91 -11.43
N SER A 107 -1.08 -13.21 -12.47
CA SER A 107 -1.06 -13.72 -13.84
C SER A 107 -0.89 -12.61 -14.89
N GLY A 108 -0.60 -13.01 -16.13
CA GLY A 108 -0.41 -12.09 -17.25
C GLY A 108 0.95 -11.39 -17.23
N GLY A 109 1.05 -10.28 -17.98
CA GLY A 109 2.28 -9.52 -18.17
C GLY A 109 3.45 -10.38 -18.63
N ALA A 110 4.58 -10.29 -17.94
CA ALA A 110 5.79 -11.05 -18.22
C ALA A 110 5.86 -12.43 -17.53
N LEU A 111 4.82 -12.84 -16.79
CA LEU A 111 4.79 -14.15 -16.13
C LEU A 111 4.53 -15.26 -17.16
N ALA A 112 5.39 -16.29 -17.17
CA ALA A 112 5.20 -17.46 -18.03
C ALA A 112 3.98 -18.30 -17.62
N GLN A 113 3.67 -18.35 -16.32
CA GLN A 113 2.54 -19.07 -15.74
C GLN A 113 2.02 -18.32 -14.52
N PRO A 114 0.75 -18.50 -14.12
CA PRO A 114 0.24 -17.90 -12.89
C PRO A 114 0.99 -18.35 -11.65
N VAL A 115 1.25 -17.44 -10.72
CA VAL A 115 1.89 -17.71 -9.42
C VAL A 115 0.86 -17.48 -8.32
N SER A 116 0.71 -18.44 -7.40
CA SER A 116 -0.30 -18.35 -6.33
C SER A 116 0.29 -18.50 -4.94
N PHE A 117 -0.19 -17.68 -4.02
CA PHE A 117 0.10 -17.71 -2.59
C PHE A 117 -1.19 -18.02 -1.83
N SER A 118 -1.19 -19.09 -1.04
CA SER A 118 -2.35 -19.47 -0.21
C SER A 118 -2.13 -19.01 1.23
N ASN A 119 -3.22 -18.96 2.01
CA ASN A 119 -3.21 -18.56 3.42
C ASN A 119 -2.72 -17.13 3.67
N VAL A 120 -3.04 -16.20 2.76
CA VAL A 120 -2.80 -14.77 2.98
C VAL A 120 -3.87 -14.25 3.92
N VAL A 121 -3.51 -14.00 5.18
CA VAL A 121 -4.43 -13.53 6.22
C VAL A 121 -4.36 -12.01 6.34
N VAL A 122 -5.52 -11.36 6.36
CA VAL A 122 -5.68 -9.93 6.61
C VAL A 122 -6.78 -9.73 7.65
N GLN A 123 -6.57 -8.80 8.59
CA GLN A 123 -7.45 -8.55 9.74
C GLN A 123 -7.64 -7.06 9.95
#